data_AF-X1BSZ5-F1
#
_entry.id   AF-X1BSZ5-F1
#
_cell.length_a   1.000
_cell.length_b   1.000
_cell.length_c   1.000
_cell.angle_alpha   90.00
_cell.angle_beta   90.00
_cell.angle_gamma   90.00
#
_symmetry.space_group_name_H-M   'P 1'
#
loop_
_entity.id
_entity.type
_entity.pdbx_description
1 polymer ?
#
loop_
_entity_poly.entity_id
_entity_poly.type
_entity_poly.pdbx_seq_one_letter_code
_entity_poly.pdbx_strand_id
1 'polypeptide(L)'
;CKEDGIPKTPEWAEKESTIPAREIRALAREWGTKKTMLAAGGLGGWGGACRSATGGDWARLMISLQAMQGLGKPGINIWSTTQGAPHNTDFLFPGYTEGGMSGDVDNSAAGFRWVYRMHKQPTRSSINTPMGQHIPRLKIPECILNGKYEWRGKGFCGQSIEAQFHKYKYPADGYPEIQMYYRYGGSFIGTMNETNRYVKAYRTERLPFVVNQSIWFEGETKFADIILPACTNFERWDISEFAGCHGYIPDSTCQVNHKVISLQKQCIEPLGESKSDYEIFA
;
A
#
# COMPACT_ATOMS: atom_id res chain seq x y z
N CYS A 1 2.96 24.62 -22.80
CA CYS A 1 3.60 23.41 -23.36
C CYS A 1 3.97 23.68 -24.80
N LYS A 2 5.20 23.35 -25.23
CA LYS A 2 5.49 23.24 -26.66
C LYS A 2 4.88 21.93 -27.14
N GLU A 3 4.05 21.97 -28.17
CA GLU A 3 3.54 20.76 -28.81
C GLU A 3 4.69 20.06 -29.54
N ASP A 4 4.70 18.73 -29.52
CA ASP A 4 5.77 17.91 -30.14
C ASP A 4 5.62 17.76 -31.66
N GLY A 5 4.56 18.34 -32.24
CA GLY A 5 4.27 18.30 -33.67
C GLY A 5 3.85 16.92 -34.19
N ILE A 6 3.61 15.94 -33.30
CA ILE A 6 3.21 14.58 -33.68
C ILE A 6 1.74 14.36 -33.30
N PRO A 7 0.80 14.35 -34.26
CA PRO A 7 -0.60 14.06 -33.98
C PRO A 7 -0.78 12.67 -33.37
N LYS A 8 -1.45 12.58 -32.21
CA LYS A 8 -1.74 11.33 -31.50
C LYS A 8 -2.97 10.63 -32.08
N THR A 9 -2.88 10.21 -33.34
CA THR A 9 -3.98 9.57 -34.08
C THR A 9 -4.16 8.09 -33.69
N PRO A 10 -5.31 7.47 -34.02
CA PRO A 10 -5.48 6.01 -33.87
C PRO A 10 -4.41 5.19 -34.61
N GLU A 11 -3.96 5.63 -35.79
CA GLU A 11 -2.89 4.98 -36.57
C GLU A 11 -1.52 5.10 -35.89
N TRP A 12 -1.27 6.20 -35.18
CA TRP A 12 -0.09 6.34 -34.33
C TRP A 12 -0.19 5.35 -33.16
N ALA A 13 -1.33 5.31 -32.47
CA ALA A 13 -1.53 4.43 -31.30
C ALA A 13 -1.48 2.94 -31.67
N GLU A 14 -1.90 2.56 -32.88
CA GLU A 14 -1.78 1.18 -33.38
C GLU A 14 -0.31 0.73 -33.47
N LYS A 15 0.59 1.63 -33.89
CA LYS A 15 2.03 1.33 -33.96
C LYS A 15 2.64 1.17 -32.57
N GLU A 16 2.19 1.96 -31.59
CA GLU A 16 2.70 1.92 -30.23
C GLU A 16 2.15 0.74 -29.41
N SER A 17 0.88 0.39 -29.60
CA SER A 17 0.16 -0.56 -28.73
C SER A 17 -0.20 -1.88 -29.39
N THR A 18 -0.05 -2.00 -30.72
CA THR A 18 -0.53 -3.11 -31.55
C THR A 18 -2.05 -3.29 -31.58
N ILE A 19 -2.82 -2.39 -30.96
CA ILE A 19 -4.29 -2.40 -31.03
C ILE A 19 -4.75 -1.74 -32.34
N PRO A 20 -5.57 -2.39 -33.18
CA PRO A 20 -5.97 -1.83 -34.47
C PRO A 20 -6.61 -0.44 -34.36
N ALA A 21 -6.19 0.50 -35.22
CA ALA A 21 -6.70 1.87 -35.25
C ALA A 21 -8.22 1.93 -35.41
N ARG A 22 -8.80 0.98 -36.15
CA ARG A 22 -10.26 0.84 -36.32
C ARG A 22 -10.97 0.57 -34.98
N GLU A 23 -10.36 -0.20 -34.08
CA GLU A 23 -10.94 -0.56 -32.78
C GLU A 23 -10.80 0.59 -31.78
N ILE A 24 -9.63 1.24 -31.74
CA ILE A 24 -9.40 2.45 -30.93
C ILE A 24 -10.43 3.52 -31.29
N ARG A 25 -10.63 3.77 -32.59
CA ARG A 25 -11.61 4.75 -33.09
C ARG A 25 -13.05 4.34 -32.78
N ALA A 26 -13.40 3.07 -32.95
CA ALA A 26 -14.74 2.57 -32.64
C ALA A 26 -15.05 2.76 -31.15
N LEU A 27 -14.14 2.34 -30.27
CA LEU A 27 -14.26 2.51 -28.82
C LEU A 27 -14.41 3.99 -28.44
N ALA A 28 -13.57 4.87 -29.01
CA ALA A 28 -13.65 6.31 -28.71
C ALA A 28 -15.00 6.93 -29.14
N ARG A 29 -15.54 6.53 -30.30
CA ARG A 29 -16.85 7.00 -30.79
C ARG A 29 -18.00 6.48 -29.94
N GLU A 30 -17.95 5.21 -29.57
CA GLU A 30 -18.97 4.62 -28.71
C GLU A 30 -18.94 5.25 -27.32
N TRP A 31 -17.76 5.36 -26.70
CA TRP A 31 -17.59 6.03 -25.41
C TRP A 31 -18.12 7.46 -25.46
N GLY A 32 -17.74 8.25 -26.48
CA GLY A 32 -18.15 9.65 -26.62
C GLY A 32 -19.65 9.87 -26.87
N THR A 33 -20.42 8.82 -27.18
CA THR A 33 -21.86 8.92 -27.46
C THR A 33 -22.74 8.20 -26.44
N LYS A 34 -22.14 7.46 -25.50
CA LYS A 34 -22.85 6.67 -24.48
C LYS A 34 -22.52 7.15 -23.07
N LYS A 35 -23.42 6.86 -22.13
CA LYS A 35 -23.15 6.99 -20.69
C LYS A 35 -22.17 5.89 -20.30
N THR A 36 -20.91 6.27 -20.13
CA THR A 36 -19.80 5.33 -19.94
C THR A 36 -19.14 5.52 -18.59
N MET A 37 -19.05 4.42 -17.83
CA MET A 37 -18.30 4.33 -16.59
C MET A 37 -16.91 3.77 -16.88
N LEU A 38 -15.86 4.45 -16.44
CA LEU A 38 -14.49 4.00 -16.63
C LEU A 38 -14.04 3.14 -15.44
N ALA A 39 -13.85 1.85 -15.69
CA ALA A 39 -13.29 0.89 -14.74
C ALA A 39 -11.74 0.93 -14.76
N ALA A 40 -11.14 2.04 -14.33
CA ALA A 40 -9.68 2.19 -14.26
C ALA A 40 -9.10 1.42 -13.05
N GLY A 41 -8.75 0.15 -13.25
CA GLY A 41 -8.27 -0.74 -12.19
C GLY A 41 -9.41 -1.45 -11.46
N GLY A 42 -9.08 -2.32 -10.50
CA GLY A 42 -10.07 -3.18 -9.84
C GLY A 42 -10.91 -2.50 -8.74
N LEU A 43 -10.44 -1.38 -8.19
CA LEU A 43 -11.08 -0.73 -7.03
C LEU A 43 -11.89 0.54 -7.41
N GLY A 44 -11.76 1.05 -8.64
CA GLY A 44 -12.09 2.46 -8.96
C GLY A 44 -10.84 3.34 -8.89
N GLY A 45 -9.72 2.78 -9.33
CA GLY A 45 -8.35 3.18 -9.06
C GLY A 45 -7.46 1.94 -8.98
N TRP A 46 -6.18 2.14 -8.70
CA TRP A 46 -5.15 1.09 -8.73
C TRP A 46 -4.97 0.48 -10.13
N GLY A 47 -4.97 -0.85 -10.25
CA GLY A 47 -4.64 -1.57 -11.49
C GLY A 47 -3.15 -1.84 -11.65
N GLY A 48 -2.79 -2.97 -12.29
CA GLY A 48 -1.39 -3.33 -12.51
C GLY A 48 -0.62 -2.28 -13.33
N ALA A 49 -1.31 -1.58 -14.24
CA ALA A 49 -0.73 -0.54 -15.08
C ALA A 49 -0.15 0.63 -14.26
N CYS A 50 -0.74 0.99 -13.11
CA CYS A 50 -0.31 2.16 -12.32
C CYS A 50 1.07 2.01 -11.67
N ARG A 51 1.57 0.78 -11.56
CA ARG A 51 2.87 0.43 -10.95
C ARG A 51 3.87 -0.10 -11.98
N SER A 52 3.73 0.35 -13.22
CA SER A 52 4.66 0.09 -14.33
C SER A 52 5.50 1.33 -14.65
N ALA A 53 6.45 1.19 -15.58
CA ALA A 53 7.33 2.30 -16.01
C ALA A 53 6.54 3.52 -16.53
N THR A 54 5.35 3.32 -17.11
CA THR A 54 4.46 4.37 -17.63
C THR A 54 3.24 4.62 -16.74
N GLY A 55 3.25 4.10 -15.52
CA GLY A 55 2.07 4.10 -14.64
C GLY A 55 1.55 5.49 -14.27
N GLY A 56 2.45 6.48 -14.13
CA GLY A 56 2.07 7.87 -13.89
C GLY A 56 1.27 8.48 -15.04
N ASP A 57 1.68 8.21 -16.28
CA ASP A 57 0.97 8.71 -17.46
C ASP A 57 -0.33 7.95 -17.70
N TRP A 58 -0.36 6.65 -17.45
CA TRP A 58 -1.60 5.87 -17.47
C TRP A 58 -2.65 6.42 -16.51
N ALA A 59 -2.27 6.69 -15.25
CA ALA A 59 -3.21 7.22 -14.25
C ALA A 59 -3.74 8.61 -14.65
N ARG A 60 -2.86 9.49 -15.14
CA ARG A 60 -3.25 10.81 -15.67
C ARG A 60 -4.21 10.68 -16.85
N LEU A 61 -3.93 9.78 -17.77
CA LEU A 61 -4.77 9.52 -18.93
C LEU A 61 -6.18 9.06 -18.53
N MET A 62 -6.30 8.15 -17.56
CA MET A 62 -7.61 7.69 -17.08
C MET A 62 -8.45 8.85 -16.51
N ILE A 63 -7.81 9.75 -15.76
CA ILE A 63 -8.46 10.97 -15.24
C ILE A 63 -8.85 11.89 -16.40
N SER A 64 -7.94 12.18 -17.32
CA SER A 64 -8.20 13.08 -18.45
C SER A 64 -9.34 12.60 -19.34
N LEU A 65 -9.36 11.31 -19.70
CA LEU A 65 -10.42 10.73 -20.53
C LEU A 65 -11.80 10.89 -19.90
N GLN A 66 -11.93 10.56 -18.61
CA GLN A 66 -13.22 10.68 -17.95
C GLN A 66 -13.61 12.14 -17.67
N ALA A 67 -12.64 13.01 -17.38
CA ALA A 67 -12.89 14.45 -17.25
C ALA A 67 -13.45 15.05 -18.54
N MET A 68 -12.93 14.65 -19.71
CA MET A 68 -13.44 15.08 -21.02
C MET A 68 -14.90 14.67 -21.27
N GLN A 69 -15.40 13.63 -20.61
CA GLN A 69 -16.80 13.20 -20.70
C GLN A 69 -17.73 13.95 -19.73
N GLY A 70 -17.17 14.69 -18.76
CA GLY A 70 -17.94 15.34 -17.69
C GLY A 70 -18.10 14.45 -16.45
N LEU A 71 -16.97 13.95 -15.94
CA LEU A 71 -16.83 13.21 -14.68
C LEU A 71 -17.75 13.75 -13.57
N GLY A 72 -18.58 12.87 -12.99
CA GLY A 72 -19.48 13.16 -11.87
C GLY A 72 -20.95 13.28 -12.24
N LYS A 73 -21.29 13.42 -13.53
CA LYS A 73 -22.69 13.45 -14.00
C LYS A 73 -23.34 12.06 -13.94
N PRO A 74 -24.68 11.95 -13.84
CA PRO A 74 -25.37 10.67 -13.88
C PRO A 74 -25.03 9.82 -15.12
N GLY A 75 -24.38 8.69 -14.91
CA GLY A 75 -23.94 7.77 -15.96
C GLY A 75 -22.52 8.03 -16.50
N ILE A 76 -21.77 8.98 -15.94
CA ILE A 76 -20.41 9.34 -16.37
C ILE A 76 -19.51 9.45 -15.13
N ASN A 77 -18.78 8.40 -14.80
CA ASN A 77 -17.89 8.37 -13.64
C ASN A 77 -16.70 7.40 -13.81
N ILE A 78 -15.72 7.47 -12.90
CA ILE A 78 -14.75 6.39 -12.70
C ILE A 78 -15.36 5.43 -11.68
N TRP A 79 -15.71 4.23 -12.13
CA TRP A 79 -16.32 3.20 -11.28
C TRP A 79 -15.99 1.83 -11.84
N SER A 80 -15.35 1.00 -11.01
CA SER A 80 -14.91 -0.35 -11.38
C SER A 80 -15.85 -1.45 -10.91
N THR A 81 -17.11 -1.11 -10.62
CA THR A 81 -18.19 -2.02 -10.19
C THR A 81 -17.95 -2.78 -8.87
N THR A 82 -16.86 -2.51 -8.17
CA THR A 82 -16.48 -3.17 -6.91
C THR A 82 -16.76 -2.33 -5.68
N GLN A 83 -16.97 -1.03 -5.81
CA GLN A 83 -17.27 -0.10 -4.71
C GLN A 83 -18.62 0.58 -4.90
N GLY A 84 -19.08 1.33 -3.90
CA GLY A 84 -20.32 2.12 -3.99
C GLY A 84 -21.58 1.34 -3.67
N ALA A 85 -21.47 0.18 -3.00
CA ALA A 85 -22.62 -0.50 -2.42
C ALA A 85 -23.34 0.47 -1.46
N PRO A 86 -24.69 0.58 -1.50
CA PRO A 86 -25.43 1.47 -0.63
C PRO A 86 -25.41 0.92 0.80
N HIS A 87 -24.60 1.51 1.67
CA HIS A 87 -24.48 1.13 3.07
C HIS A 87 -24.64 2.35 3.98
N ASN A 88 -24.89 2.09 5.26
CA ASN A 88 -24.98 3.15 6.27
C ASN A 88 -23.59 3.74 6.54
N THR A 89 -23.33 4.94 6.00
CA THR A 89 -22.09 5.70 6.19
C THR A 89 -22.03 6.40 7.55
N ASP A 90 -23.16 6.54 8.26
CA ASP A 90 -23.19 7.14 9.59
C ASP A 90 -22.71 6.16 10.67
N PHE A 91 -22.83 4.86 10.40
CA PHE A 91 -22.36 3.82 11.31
C PHE A 91 -20.84 3.66 11.26
N LEU A 92 -20.20 3.91 12.39
CA LEU A 92 -18.76 3.87 12.56
C LEU A 92 -18.30 2.57 13.22
N PHE A 93 -17.42 1.86 12.52
CA PHE A 93 -16.57 0.80 13.04
C PHE A 93 -15.17 1.00 12.45
N PRO A 94 -14.09 0.90 13.23
CA PRO A 94 -12.76 1.23 12.75
C PRO A 94 -12.23 0.21 11.76
N GLY A 95 -11.45 0.68 10.79
CA GLY A 95 -10.59 -0.19 10.00
C GLY A 95 -9.26 -0.50 10.64
N TYR A 96 -8.60 -1.55 10.15
CA TYR A 96 -7.28 -1.92 10.65
C TYR A 96 -6.23 -0.81 10.42
N THR A 97 -6.42 0.08 9.45
CA THR A 97 -5.51 1.21 9.21
C THR A 97 -5.70 2.39 10.17
N GLU A 98 -6.75 2.40 10.99
CA GLU A 98 -7.01 3.45 11.99
C GLU A 98 -6.20 3.24 13.29
N GLY A 99 -5.19 2.36 13.26
CA GLY A 99 -4.13 2.30 14.28
C GLY A 99 -4.42 1.40 15.48
N GLY A 100 -5.65 0.88 15.62
CA GLY A 100 -5.99 -0.13 16.63
C GLY A 100 -5.53 0.26 18.04
N MET A 101 -4.70 -0.57 18.66
CA MET A 101 -4.11 -0.34 20.00
C MET A 101 -2.89 0.59 20.00
N SER A 102 -2.28 0.91 18.86
CA SER A 102 -1.11 1.81 18.84
C SER A 102 -1.52 3.27 19.07
N GLY A 103 -2.60 3.71 18.43
CA GLY A 103 -2.98 5.12 18.39
C GLY A 103 -1.97 6.03 17.67
N ASP A 104 -1.05 5.47 16.88
CA ASP A 104 -0.01 6.24 16.18
C ASP A 104 -0.63 7.10 15.06
N VAL A 105 -0.66 8.42 15.26
CA VAL A 105 -1.27 9.38 14.32
C VAL A 105 -0.38 9.71 13.12
N ASP A 106 0.91 9.38 13.18
CA ASP A 106 1.89 9.71 12.13
C ASP A 106 2.04 8.56 11.13
N ASN A 107 1.79 7.32 11.58
CA ASN A 107 1.99 6.09 10.80
C ASN A 107 0.72 5.26 10.62
N SER A 108 -0.43 5.75 11.10
CA SER A 108 -1.76 5.19 10.85
C SER A 108 -2.79 6.31 10.70
N ALA A 109 -4.02 5.98 10.32
CA ALA A 109 -5.12 6.93 10.23
C ALA A 109 -5.79 7.24 11.58
N ALA A 110 -5.19 6.84 12.72
CA ALA A 110 -5.77 7.01 14.04
C ALA A 110 -6.19 8.47 14.34
N GLY A 111 -5.41 9.44 13.86
CA GLY A 111 -5.64 10.87 14.06
C GLY A 111 -6.92 11.41 13.41
N PHE A 112 -7.52 10.67 12.47
CA PHE A 112 -8.76 11.08 11.81
C PHE A 112 -9.95 11.05 12.78
N ARG A 113 -10.06 10.00 13.60
CA ARG A 113 -11.18 9.84 14.56
C ARG A 113 -10.93 8.82 15.67
N TRP A 114 -10.13 7.78 15.40
CA TRP A 114 -10.01 6.63 16.30
C TRP A 114 -9.25 6.93 17.59
N VAL A 115 -8.19 7.73 17.52
CA VAL A 115 -7.36 8.05 18.68
C VAL A 115 -8.17 8.69 19.81
N TYR A 116 -9.13 9.55 19.48
CA TYR A 116 -9.99 10.23 20.44
C TYR A 116 -11.04 9.33 21.10
N ARG A 117 -11.27 8.12 20.56
CA ARG A 117 -12.27 7.16 21.06
C ARG A 117 -11.67 6.07 21.92
N MET A 118 -10.45 5.64 21.60
CA MET A 118 -9.83 4.45 22.20
C MET A 118 -8.68 4.79 23.16
N HIS A 119 -7.95 5.88 22.91
CA HIS A 119 -6.65 6.10 23.55
C HIS A 119 -6.65 7.25 24.55
N LYS A 120 -6.28 6.94 25.79
CA LYS A 120 -5.85 7.96 26.77
C LYS A 120 -4.38 8.33 26.58
N GLN A 121 -3.56 7.35 26.19
CA GLN A 121 -2.11 7.50 25.98
C GLN A 121 -1.68 6.69 24.76
N PRO A 122 -1.72 7.27 23.55
CA PRO A 122 -1.28 6.58 22.34
C PRO A 122 0.25 6.40 22.32
N THR A 123 0.72 5.32 21.72
CA THR A 123 2.13 5.09 21.44
C THR A 123 2.55 5.91 20.22
N ARG A 124 3.64 6.67 20.33
CA ARG A 124 4.23 7.43 19.23
C ARG A 124 5.70 7.05 19.05
N SER A 125 6.15 7.03 17.80
CA SER A 125 7.56 6.87 17.47
C SER A 125 8.18 8.22 17.16
N SER A 126 9.21 8.63 17.91
CA SER A 126 10.01 9.82 17.57
C SER A 126 10.93 9.59 16.37
N ILE A 127 11.20 8.32 16.02
CA ILE A 127 12.09 7.93 14.92
C ILE A 127 11.31 7.80 13.61
N ASN A 128 10.15 7.14 13.61
CA ASN A 128 9.34 6.93 12.41
C ASN A 128 8.48 8.17 12.09
N THR A 129 9.14 9.31 11.92
CA THR A 129 8.53 10.62 11.59
C THR A 129 9.23 11.23 10.37
N PRO A 130 8.68 12.29 9.76
CA PRO A 130 9.39 13.03 8.72
C PRO A 130 10.74 13.61 9.17
N MET A 131 10.93 13.90 10.46
CA MET A 131 12.17 14.47 11.00
C MET A 131 13.12 13.40 11.58
N GLY A 132 12.69 12.14 11.61
CA GLY A 132 13.51 11.02 12.07
C GLY A 132 14.16 10.24 10.94
N GLN A 133 14.50 8.98 11.20
CA GLN A 133 15.12 8.09 10.21
C GLN A 133 14.15 7.01 9.73
N HIS A 134 14.06 6.88 8.42
CA HIS A 134 13.37 5.79 7.74
C HIS A 134 14.09 5.49 6.43
N ILE A 135 13.81 4.35 5.81
CA ILE A 135 14.32 4.00 4.49
C ILE A 135 13.18 3.48 3.60
N PRO A 136 13.23 3.67 2.27
CA PRO A 136 12.21 3.12 1.39
C PRO A 136 12.29 1.60 1.40
N ARG A 137 11.15 0.91 1.53
CA ARG A 137 11.07 -0.56 1.41
C ARG A 137 11.74 -1.09 0.15
N LEU A 138 11.54 -0.38 -0.97
CA LEU A 138 12.15 -0.71 -2.27
C LEU A 138 13.67 -0.61 -2.27
N LYS A 139 14.27 0.09 -1.29
CA LYS A 139 15.68 0.44 -1.24
C LYS A 139 16.41 -0.02 0.00
N ILE A 140 15.78 -0.92 0.78
CA ILE A 140 16.41 -1.62 1.90
C ILE A 140 17.76 -2.23 1.48
N PRO A 141 17.87 -2.95 0.34
CA PRO A 141 19.14 -3.55 -0.07
C PRO A 141 20.25 -2.53 -0.30
N GLU A 142 19.97 -1.43 -0.98
CA GLU A 142 20.98 -0.39 -1.24
C GLU A 142 21.42 0.31 0.05
N CYS A 143 20.49 0.54 0.99
CA CYS A 143 20.82 1.11 2.30
C CYS A 143 21.75 0.17 3.10
N ILE A 144 21.45 -1.13 3.13
CA ILE A 144 22.25 -2.12 3.87
C ILE A 144 23.61 -2.36 3.19
N LEU A 145 23.63 -2.56 1.86
CA LEU A 145 24.85 -2.92 1.13
C LEU A 145 25.82 -1.74 1.01
N ASN A 146 25.31 -0.53 0.77
CA ASN A 146 26.14 0.63 0.46
C ASN A 146 26.27 1.61 1.63
N GLY A 147 25.44 1.49 2.66
CA GLY A 147 25.39 2.42 3.79
C GLY A 147 24.79 3.77 3.48
N LYS A 148 24.30 4.01 2.25
CA LYS A 148 23.76 5.30 1.84
C LYS A 148 22.68 5.21 0.77
N TYR A 149 21.69 6.09 0.83
CA TYR A 149 20.71 6.27 -0.24
C TYR A 149 20.00 7.63 -0.11
N GLU A 150 19.56 8.22 -1.23
CA GLU A 150 18.74 9.43 -1.24
C GLU A 150 17.45 9.19 -2.04
N TRP A 151 16.33 9.75 -1.57
CA TRP A 151 15.02 9.57 -2.21
C TRP A 151 14.09 10.76 -1.95
N ARG A 152 12.85 10.65 -2.43
CA ARG A 152 11.78 11.60 -2.15
C ARG A 152 10.56 10.91 -1.55
N GLY A 153 9.90 11.59 -0.61
CA GLY A 153 8.71 11.12 0.08
C GLY A 153 8.99 10.07 1.17
N LYS A 154 8.19 10.10 2.24
CA LYS A 154 8.17 9.07 3.30
C LYS A 154 6.94 8.18 3.09
N GLY A 155 7.16 6.92 2.71
CA GLY A 155 6.09 5.92 2.61
C GLY A 155 4.88 6.40 1.81
N PHE A 156 3.71 6.41 2.43
CA PHE A 156 2.48 6.96 1.84
C PHE A 156 2.36 8.46 2.12
N CYS A 157 2.56 9.27 1.08
CA CYS A 157 2.56 10.73 1.17
C CYS A 157 1.16 11.32 0.88
N GLY A 158 0.14 10.92 1.64
CA GLY A 158 -1.25 11.39 1.40
C GLY A 158 -1.66 12.65 2.15
N GLN A 159 -0.77 13.27 2.93
CA GLN A 159 -1.07 14.48 3.71
C GLN A 159 -1.23 15.72 2.81
N SER A 160 -0.47 15.80 1.72
CA SER A 160 -0.57 16.84 0.68
C SER A 160 0.03 16.34 -0.64
N ILE A 161 -0.25 17.02 -1.75
CA ILE A 161 0.35 16.69 -3.05
C ILE A 161 1.88 16.84 -2.98
N GLU A 162 2.36 17.86 -2.28
CA GLU A 162 3.77 18.24 -2.22
C GLU A 162 4.62 17.34 -1.33
N ALA A 163 4.00 16.63 -0.37
CA ALA A 163 4.70 15.79 0.59
C ALA A 163 5.61 14.74 -0.09
N GLN A 164 5.21 14.24 -1.26
CA GLN A 164 5.99 13.27 -2.03
C GLN A 164 7.29 13.83 -2.62
N PHE A 165 7.46 15.16 -2.68
CA PHE A 165 8.65 15.80 -3.24
C PHE A 165 9.73 16.10 -2.21
N HIS A 166 9.42 15.99 -0.92
CA HIS A 166 10.38 16.21 0.16
C HIS A 166 11.54 15.21 0.03
N LYS A 167 12.78 15.71 0.12
CA LYS A 167 13.98 14.89 -0.04
C LYS A 167 14.41 14.29 1.29
N TYR A 168 14.85 13.04 1.24
CA TYR A 168 15.39 12.32 2.39
C TYR A 168 16.70 11.65 2.02
N LYS A 169 17.50 11.34 3.04
CA LYS A 169 18.74 10.58 2.90
C LYS A 169 18.88 9.57 4.02
N TYR A 170 19.66 8.54 3.75
CA TYR A 170 20.10 7.54 4.71
C TYR A 170 21.64 7.53 4.71
N PRO A 171 22.29 7.56 5.89
CA PRO A 171 21.68 7.80 7.20
C PRO A 171 21.08 9.22 7.25
N ALA A 172 20.01 9.38 8.01
CA ALA A 172 19.48 10.70 8.31
C ALA A 172 20.48 11.46 9.18
N ASP A 173 20.45 12.80 9.13
CA ASP A 173 21.40 13.62 9.90
C ASP A 173 21.30 13.33 11.40
N GLY A 174 22.42 12.91 12.00
CA GLY A 174 22.49 12.55 13.42
C GLY A 174 22.01 11.13 13.77
N TYR A 175 21.62 10.31 12.79
CA TYR A 175 21.18 8.92 13.02
C TYR A 175 22.22 7.89 12.56
N PRO A 176 22.28 6.71 13.19
CA PRO A 176 23.23 5.66 12.85
C PRO A 176 22.81 4.84 11.62
N GLU A 177 23.75 4.10 11.06
CA GLU A 177 23.44 3.03 10.12
C GLU A 177 22.71 1.86 10.81
N ILE A 178 22.04 1.03 10.00
CA ILE A 178 21.36 -0.20 10.42
C ILE A 178 22.40 -1.17 10.96
N GLN A 179 22.20 -1.63 12.20
CA GLN A 179 23.02 -2.67 12.85
C GLN A 179 22.20 -3.94 13.16
N MET A 180 20.88 -3.86 13.07
CA MET A 180 19.98 -4.99 13.29
C MET A 180 18.81 -4.87 12.33
N TYR A 181 18.41 -6.00 11.74
CA TYR A 181 17.19 -6.06 10.94
C TYR A 181 16.15 -6.97 11.60
N TYR A 182 15.19 -6.36 12.30
CA TYR A 182 14.00 -7.05 12.77
C TYR A 182 12.98 -7.11 11.63
N ARG A 183 12.86 -8.27 11.01
CA ARG A 183 11.93 -8.53 9.91
C ARG A 183 10.63 -9.15 10.43
N TYR A 184 9.50 -8.59 9.98
CA TYR A 184 8.16 -9.12 10.23
C TYR A 184 7.57 -9.73 8.95
N GLY A 185 7.47 -11.07 8.87
CA GLY A 185 7.19 -11.80 7.62
C GLY A 185 8.42 -11.97 6.72
N GLY A 186 8.24 -12.49 5.49
CA GLY A 186 9.38 -12.78 4.59
C GLY A 186 9.10 -12.75 3.10
N SER A 187 8.19 -11.88 2.64
CA SER A 187 7.65 -11.91 1.27
C SER A 187 8.42 -11.09 0.21
N PHE A 188 9.47 -10.33 0.55
CA PHE A 188 10.05 -9.36 -0.40
C PHE A 188 10.74 -10.01 -1.58
N ILE A 189 11.25 -11.25 -1.43
CA ILE A 189 11.88 -11.99 -2.54
C ILE A 189 10.88 -12.22 -3.69
N GLY A 190 9.59 -12.37 -3.39
CA GLY A 190 8.54 -12.58 -4.40
C GLY A 190 7.71 -11.33 -4.75
N THR A 191 7.86 -10.22 -4.02
CA THR A 191 6.95 -9.06 -4.14
C THR A 191 7.63 -7.73 -4.45
N MET A 192 8.96 -7.64 -4.33
CA MET A 192 9.72 -6.42 -4.65
C MET A 192 10.37 -6.53 -6.04
N ASN A 193 11.16 -5.52 -6.44
CA ASN A 193 11.84 -5.48 -7.74
C ASN A 193 13.30 -5.97 -7.62
N GLU A 194 13.81 -6.62 -8.67
CA GLU A 194 15.20 -7.09 -8.77
C GLU A 194 15.67 -7.86 -7.53
N THR A 195 14.87 -8.84 -7.10
CA THR A 195 14.83 -9.29 -5.71
C THR A 195 16.05 -10.08 -5.25
N ASN A 196 16.91 -10.53 -6.16
CA ASN A 196 18.23 -11.08 -5.83
C ASN A 196 19.07 -10.13 -4.97
N ARG A 197 18.85 -8.82 -5.06
CA ARG A 197 19.54 -7.85 -4.21
C ARG A 197 19.14 -7.91 -2.73
N TYR A 198 17.91 -8.34 -2.39
CA TYR A 198 17.51 -8.58 -1.00
C TYR A 198 18.27 -9.77 -0.40
N VAL A 199 18.43 -10.85 -1.18
CA VAL A 199 19.24 -12.01 -0.77
C VAL A 199 20.70 -11.60 -0.49
N LYS A 200 21.27 -10.73 -1.33
CA LYS A 200 22.63 -10.19 -1.12
C LYS A 200 22.73 -9.36 0.16
N ALA A 201 21.71 -8.56 0.47
CA ALA A 201 21.68 -7.73 1.67
C ALA A 201 21.70 -8.54 2.97
N TYR A 202 21.12 -9.74 2.99
CA TYR A 202 21.20 -10.64 4.14
C TYR A 202 22.59 -11.29 4.34
N ARG A 203 23.44 -11.30 3.31
CA ARG A 203 24.73 -12.02 3.31
C ARG A 203 25.95 -11.08 3.44
N THR A 204 25.71 -9.82 3.72
CA THR A 204 26.77 -8.81 3.88
C THR A 204 27.21 -8.74 5.34
N GLU A 205 28.49 -8.49 5.56
CA GLU A 205 29.03 -8.26 6.91
C GLU A 205 28.54 -6.94 7.53
N ARG A 206 27.96 -6.03 6.73
CA ARG A 206 27.38 -4.77 7.22
C ARG A 206 26.08 -4.94 8.00
N LEU A 207 25.42 -6.11 7.90
CA LEU A 207 24.23 -6.43 8.65
C LEU A 207 24.55 -7.55 9.64
N PRO A 208 24.94 -7.21 10.88
CA PRO A 208 25.50 -8.20 11.80
C PRO A 208 24.44 -9.05 12.51
N PHE A 209 23.17 -8.65 12.51
CA PHE A 209 22.13 -9.40 13.20
C PHE A 209 20.74 -9.24 12.58
N VAL A 210 20.05 -10.37 12.43
CA VAL A 210 18.72 -10.47 11.81
C VAL A 210 17.81 -11.31 12.68
N VAL A 211 16.67 -10.72 13.06
CA VAL A 211 15.55 -11.43 13.68
C VAL A 211 14.43 -11.51 12.66
N ASN A 212 13.77 -12.65 12.56
CA ASN A 212 12.58 -12.79 11.74
C ASN A 212 11.41 -13.36 12.55
N GLN A 213 10.37 -12.54 12.74
CA GLN A 213 9.10 -12.96 13.32
C GLN A 213 8.12 -13.27 12.17
N SER A 214 7.78 -14.55 12.01
CA SER A 214 6.97 -15.06 10.91
C SER A 214 6.16 -16.27 11.33
N ILE A 215 5.08 -16.55 10.58
CA ILE A 215 4.27 -17.77 10.76
C ILE A 215 4.92 -18.95 10.04
N TRP A 216 5.35 -18.75 8.80
CA TRP A 216 5.89 -19.83 7.95
C TRP A 216 7.40 -19.71 7.75
N PHE A 217 8.06 -20.87 7.67
CA PHE A 217 9.46 -20.97 7.32
C PHE A 217 9.67 -20.89 5.79
N GLU A 218 9.45 -19.70 5.24
CA GLU A 218 9.51 -19.43 3.81
C GLU A 218 10.25 -18.14 3.47
N GLY A 219 10.55 -17.93 2.18
CA GLY A 219 11.13 -16.68 1.69
C GLY A 219 12.36 -16.20 2.47
N GLU A 220 12.26 -14.97 3.01
CA GLU A 220 13.34 -14.30 3.74
C GLU A 220 13.60 -14.90 5.13
N THR A 221 12.68 -15.69 5.70
CA THR A 221 12.85 -16.29 7.04
C THR A 221 14.08 -17.18 7.13
N LYS A 222 14.49 -17.78 6.00
CA LYS A 222 15.67 -18.66 5.90
C LYS A 222 17.02 -17.94 6.05
N PHE A 223 17.02 -16.61 6.15
CA PHE A 223 18.22 -15.79 6.25
C PHE A 223 18.40 -15.14 7.63
N ALA A 224 17.53 -15.45 8.59
CA ALA A 224 17.59 -14.86 9.92
C ALA A 224 18.53 -15.62 10.86
N ASP A 225 19.15 -14.92 11.80
CA ASP A 225 19.93 -15.52 12.88
C ASP A 225 19.01 -16.06 13.98
N ILE A 226 17.91 -15.36 14.26
CA ILE A 226 16.86 -15.79 15.19
C ILE A 226 15.50 -15.76 14.47
N ILE A 227 14.73 -16.82 14.64
CA ILE A 227 13.36 -16.93 14.14
C ILE A 227 12.40 -17.02 15.33
N LEU A 228 11.37 -16.17 15.31
CA LEU A 228 10.32 -16.13 16.33
C LEU A 228 9.00 -16.61 15.68
N PRO A 229 8.45 -17.78 16.08
CA PRO A 229 7.25 -18.33 15.46
C PRO A 229 5.98 -17.58 15.91
N ALA A 230 5.35 -16.87 15.00
CA ALA A 230 4.03 -16.24 15.21
C ALA A 230 2.90 -17.20 14.81
N CYS A 231 1.73 -17.07 15.44
CA CYS A 231 0.53 -17.86 15.12
C CYS A 231 -0.45 -17.12 14.19
N THR A 232 -1.37 -17.85 13.56
CA THR A 232 -2.42 -17.25 12.72
C THR A 232 -3.51 -16.58 13.54
N ASN A 233 -4.39 -15.82 12.88
CA ASN A 233 -5.55 -15.21 13.53
C ASN A 233 -6.59 -16.22 14.03
N PHE A 234 -6.52 -17.50 13.64
CA PHE A 234 -7.40 -18.56 14.18
C PHE A 234 -6.92 -19.10 15.53
N GLU A 235 -5.70 -18.74 15.93
CA GLU A 235 -5.01 -19.21 17.14
C GLU A 235 -4.99 -18.15 18.25
N ARG A 236 -5.71 -17.03 18.06
CA ARG A 236 -5.78 -15.90 18.99
C ARG A 236 -7.10 -15.16 18.91
N TRP A 237 -7.36 -14.30 19.89
CA TRP A 237 -8.54 -13.43 19.92
C TRP A 237 -8.32 -12.14 19.13
N ASP A 238 -9.32 -11.73 18.36
CA ASP A 238 -9.33 -10.44 17.66
C ASP A 238 -10.77 -10.03 17.28
N ILE A 239 -10.93 -8.86 16.66
CA ILE A 239 -12.19 -8.38 16.10
C ILE A 239 -11.93 -7.60 14.82
N SER A 240 -12.80 -7.76 13.82
CA SER A 240 -12.66 -7.03 12.55
C SER A 240 -13.99 -6.81 11.85
N GLU A 241 -13.94 -6.01 10.80
CA GLU A 241 -15.05 -5.79 9.87
C GLU A 241 -14.65 -6.31 8.47
N PHE A 242 -15.58 -6.96 7.78
CA PHE A 242 -15.34 -7.50 6.45
C PHE A 242 -14.94 -6.39 5.46
N ALA A 243 -13.72 -6.49 4.94
CA ALA A 243 -13.08 -5.49 4.06
C ALA A 243 -12.89 -4.10 4.71
N GLY A 244 -12.87 -4.03 6.05
CA GLY A 244 -12.63 -2.80 6.83
C GLY A 244 -11.16 -2.37 6.87
N CYS A 245 -10.66 -1.79 5.77
CA CYS A 245 -9.36 -1.12 5.70
C CYS A 245 -9.42 0.29 6.29
N HIS A 246 -10.33 1.12 5.77
CA HIS A 246 -10.46 2.56 6.09
C HIS A 246 -9.16 3.36 5.81
N GLY A 247 -8.93 4.48 6.50
CA GLY A 247 -7.72 5.29 6.38
C GLY A 247 -7.51 5.88 4.98
N TYR A 248 -6.52 5.40 4.23
CA TYR A 248 -6.30 5.82 2.84
C TYR A 248 -7.37 5.34 1.85
N ILE A 249 -8.28 4.46 2.30
CA ILE A 249 -9.47 4.06 1.57
C ILE A 249 -10.68 4.26 2.51
N PRO A 250 -11.12 5.51 2.74
CA PRO A 250 -12.27 5.77 3.61
C PRO A 250 -13.49 4.97 3.18
N ASP A 251 -14.22 4.40 4.15
CA ASP A 251 -15.43 3.60 3.92
C ASP A 251 -15.23 2.45 2.92
N SER A 252 -14.07 1.80 2.99
CA SER A 252 -13.70 0.65 2.13
C SER A 252 -14.68 -0.52 2.19
N THR A 253 -15.59 -0.53 3.16
CA THR A 253 -16.66 -1.52 3.31
C THR A 253 -17.78 -1.33 2.28
N CYS A 254 -17.77 -0.23 1.52
CA CYS A 254 -18.59 -0.08 0.33
C CYS A 254 -18.29 -1.13 -0.77
N GLN A 255 -17.28 -1.98 -0.56
CA GLN A 255 -16.93 -3.12 -1.39
C GLN A 255 -17.77 -4.39 -1.15
N VAL A 256 -18.48 -4.45 -0.02
CA VAL A 256 -19.26 -5.63 0.36
C VAL A 256 -20.74 -5.31 0.37
N ASN A 257 -21.57 -6.33 0.11
CA ASN A 257 -23.02 -6.18 0.12
C ASN A 257 -23.59 -5.88 1.52
N HIS A 258 -22.89 -6.32 2.57
CA HIS A 258 -23.28 -6.11 3.96
C HIS A 258 -22.04 -5.79 4.79
N LYS A 259 -22.15 -4.78 5.67
CA LYS A 259 -21.16 -4.54 6.72
C LYS A 259 -21.29 -5.65 7.75
N VAL A 260 -20.27 -6.50 7.85
CA VAL A 260 -20.24 -7.63 8.79
C VAL A 260 -19.10 -7.40 9.75
N ILE A 261 -19.43 -7.13 11.01
CA ILE A 261 -18.48 -7.11 12.11
C ILE A 261 -18.47 -8.50 12.73
N SER A 262 -17.29 -9.07 12.85
CA SER A 262 -17.11 -10.42 13.37
C SER A 262 -16.08 -10.45 14.49
N LEU A 263 -16.44 -11.15 15.56
CA LEU A 263 -15.47 -11.62 16.54
C LEU A 263 -14.60 -12.70 15.90
N GLN A 264 -13.29 -12.53 15.94
CA GLN A 264 -12.34 -13.57 15.58
C GLN A 264 -12.03 -14.35 16.86
N LYS A 265 -12.87 -15.35 17.14
CA LYS A 265 -12.69 -16.25 18.27
C LYS A 265 -11.44 -17.10 18.04
N GLN A 266 -10.66 -17.33 19.09
CA GLN A 266 -9.60 -18.35 19.08
C GLN A 266 -10.24 -19.73 18.82
N CYS A 267 -10.00 -20.28 17.64
CA CYS A 267 -10.59 -21.54 17.19
C CYS A 267 -9.82 -22.75 17.71
N ILE A 268 -8.50 -22.63 17.81
CA ILE A 268 -7.58 -23.65 18.29
C ILE A 268 -6.47 -23.00 19.12
N GLU A 269 -5.74 -23.80 19.90
CA GLU A 269 -4.50 -23.34 20.53
C GLU A 269 -3.40 -23.08 19.49
N PRO A 270 -2.46 -22.16 19.75
CA PRO A 270 -1.29 -21.96 18.88
C PRO A 270 -0.56 -23.26 18.57
N LEU A 271 -0.25 -23.48 17.30
CA LEU A 271 0.41 -24.69 16.85
C LEU A 271 1.89 -24.68 17.23
N GLY A 272 2.35 -25.82 17.75
CA GLY A 272 3.74 -25.99 18.19
C GLY A 272 4.09 -25.05 19.34
N GLU A 273 5.17 -24.29 19.17
CA GLU A 273 5.64 -23.29 20.14
C GLU A 273 5.34 -21.86 19.69
N SER A 274 4.46 -21.69 18.70
CA SER A 274 4.08 -20.37 18.22
C SER A 274 3.27 -19.59 19.24
N LYS A 275 3.30 -18.26 19.14
CA LYS A 275 2.53 -17.34 19.98
C LYS A 275 1.90 -16.25 19.14
N SER A 276 0.89 -15.57 19.66
CA SER A 276 0.41 -14.36 19.00
C SER A 276 1.51 -13.29 18.97
N ASP A 277 1.52 -12.44 17.94
CA ASP A 277 2.51 -11.36 17.87
C ASP A 277 2.49 -10.47 19.11
N TYR A 278 1.30 -10.24 19.67
CA TYR A 278 1.11 -9.48 20.89
C TYR A 278 1.85 -10.10 22.08
N GLU A 279 1.75 -11.42 22.26
CA GLU A 279 2.45 -12.15 23.33
C GLU A 279 3.96 -12.27 23.10
N ILE A 280 4.42 -12.21 21.84
CA ILE A 280 5.87 -12.14 21.53
C ILE A 280 6.44 -10.78 21.96
N PHE A 281 5.65 -9.71 21.88
CA PHE A 281 6.07 -8.36 22.29
C PHE A 281 5.89 -8.05 23.79
N ALA A 282 5.08 -8.82 24.51
CA ALA A 282 4.77 -8.63 25.93
C ALA A 282 5.90 -9.14 26.85
#